data_AF-A0A1I0NQL7-F1
#
_entry.id   AF-A0A1I0NQL7-F1
#
_cell.length_a   1.000
_cell.length_b   1.000
_cell.length_c   1.000
_cell.angle_alpha   90.00
_cell.angle_beta   90.00
_cell.angle_gamma   90.00
#
_symmetry.space_group_name_H-M   'P 1'
#
loop_
_entity.id
_entity.type
_entity.pdbx_description
1 polymer ?
#
loop_
_entity_poly.entity_id
_entity_poly.type
_entity_poly.pdbx_seq_one_letter_code
_entity_poly.pdbx_strand_id
1 'polypeptide(L)'
;MKTRINVHVGQTIRFIFLSLILVISASSCGGGGGDDPTEPEKTPQEIAQEIFEGTWGIDGGGSINLDGTDVSDKYPGFTMNINNGSFTTTNAGELFPASGTWSWVGETDNQVTTGSGKQITLSTLSSRRLVFTFTKTSSNAMAGANGNYTVTLTK
;
A
#
# COMPACT_ATOMS: atom_id res chain seq x y z
N MET A 1 17.23 -47.40 34.44
CA MET A 1 17.23 -46.33 35.46
C MET A 1 16.26 -45.25 34.99
N LYS A 2 15.05 -45.19 35.56
CA LYS A 2 14.03 -44.21 35.17
C LYS A 2 13.17 -43.88 36.39
N THR A 3 13.27 -42.63 36.81
CA THR A 3 12.65 -42.05 38.01
C THR A 3 11.16 -41.78 37.76
N ARG A 4 10.35 -42.01 38.80
CA ARG A 4 8.89 -41.83 38.84
C ARG A 4 8.50 -40.38 39.10
N ILE A 5 7.34 -39.94 38.59
CA ILE A 5 6.45 -38.98 39.27
C ILE A 5 4.99 -39.38 39.01
N ASN A 6 4.20 -39.35 40.09
CA ASN A 6 2.77 -39.67 40.24
C ASN A 6 1.82 -38.68 39.55
N VAL A 7 0.70 -39.17 39.02
CA VAL A 7 -0.59 -38.44 38.99
C VAL A 7 -1.67 -39.37 39.53
N HIS A 8 -2.42 -38.89 40.51
CA HIS A 8 -3.41 -39.59 41.32
C HIS A 8 -4.82 -39.04 41.02
N VAL A 9 -5.81 -39.94 41.13
CA VAL A 9 -7.28 -39.76 41.19
C VAL A 9 -7.94 -39.40 39.85
N GLY A 10 -8.87 -40.17 39.29
CA GLY A 10 -9.96 -41.00 39.87
C GLY A 10 -11.28 -40.31 39.45
N GLN A 11 -12.37 -40.95 39.08
CA GLN A 11 -12.81 -42.34 39.04
C GLN A 11 -14.08 -42.34 38.16
N THR A 12 -14.24 -43.40 37.38
CA THR A 12 -15.36 -43.73 36.49
C THR A 12 -16.72 -43.73 37.18
N ILE A 13 -17.83 -43.53 36.45
CA ILE A 13 -19.00 -44.45 36.36
C ILE A 13 -20.08 -43.85 35.44
N ARG A 14 -20.50 -44.65 34.44
CA ARG A 14 -21.68 -44.43 33.60
C ARG A 14 -22.85 -45.23 34.19
N PHE A 15 -24.03 -44.62 34.33
CA PHE A 15 -25.29 -45.37 34.39
C PHE A 15 -26.37 -44.64 33.58
N ILE A 16 -26.85 -45.38 32.57
CA ILE A 16 -27.93 -45.06 31.65
C ILE A 16 -29.20 -45.65 32.24
N PHE A 17 -30.28 -44.89 32.42
CA PHE A 17 -31.64 -45.44 32.45
C PHE A 17 -32.69 -44.43 31.96
N LEU A 18 -33.15 -44.69 30.74
CA LEU A 18 -34.50 -44.52 30.16
C LEU A 18 -35.54 -43.72 30.97
N SER A 19 -35.99 -42.59 30.43
CA SER A 19 -37.39 -42.16 30.53
C SER A 19 -37.77 -41.35 29.28
N LEU A 20 -38.63 -41.98 28.49
CA LEU A 20 -39.29 -41.50 27.28
C LEU A 20 -40.36 -40.46 27.65
N ILE A 21 -40.15 -39.19 27.30
CA ILE A 21 -41.24 -38.22 27.12
C ILE A 21 -40.99 -37.43 25.84
N LEU A 22 -41.79 -37.78 24.83
CA LEU A 22 -41.97 -37.05 23.57
C LEU A 22 -42.90 -35.86 23.84
N VAL A 23 -42.39 -34.63 23.77
CA VAL A 23 -43.20 -33.42 23.59
C VAL A 23 -42.61 -32.63 22.43
N ILE A 24 -43.32 -32.69 21.31
CA ILE A 24 -43.06 -31.92 20.09
C ILE A 24 -43.56 -30.50 20.36
N SER A 25 -42.65 -29.53 20.42
CA SER A 25 -43.00 -28.10 20.33
C SER A 25 -42.15 -27.48 19.23
N ALA A 26 -42.75 -27.32 18.05
CA ALA A 26 -42.21 -26.47 17.00
C ALA A 26 -42.51 -25.01 17.36
N SER A 27 -41.50 -24.31 17.86
CA SER A 27 -41.45 -22.85 17.97
C SER A 27 -40.14 -22.44 17.30
N SER A 28 -40.19 -22.11 16.01
CA SER A 28 -40.45 -20.76 15.48
C SER A 28 -39.15 -19.95 15.36
N CYS A 29 -38.79 -19.63 14.11
CA CYS A 29 -37.96 -18.50 13.64
C CYS A 29 -36.68 -18.19 14.44
N GLY A 30 -35.45 -18.35 13.94
CA GLY A 30 -34.97 -18.10 12.58
C GLY A 30 -34.03 -16.89 12.59
N GLY A 31 -32.71 -17.15 12.55
CA GLY A 31 -31.64 -16.16 12.34
C GLY A 31 -31.31 -15.33 13.58
N GLY A 32 -30.33 -15.72 14.40
CA GLY A 32 -28.93 -15.63 13.98
C GLY A 32 -28.53 -14.17 13.81
N GLY A 33 -28.61 -13.38 14.90
CA GLY A 33 -28.00 -12.05 14.94
C GLY A 33 -26.49 -12.21 14.84
N GLY A 34 -26.01 -12.25 13.60
CA GLY A 34 -24.60 -12.13 13.28
C GLY A 34 -24.18 -10.71 13.65
N ASP A 35 -23.53 -10.59 14.79
CA ASP A 35 -22.55 -9.53 15.02
C ASP A 35 -21.41 -9.82 14.01
N ASP A 36 -21.62 -9.40 12.76
CA ASP A 36 -20.57 -9.39 11.76
C ASP A 36 -19.68 -8.20 12.11
N PRO A 37 -18.42 -8.41 12.53
CA PRO A 37 -17.54 -7.30 12.86
C PRO A 37 -17.35 -6.46 11.59
N THR A 38 -17.92 -5.25 11.61
CA THR A 38 -17.75 -4.29 10.51
C THR A 38 -16.25 -4.01 10.36
N GLU A 39 -15.67 -4.41 9.24
CA GLU A 39 -14.27 -4.10 8.91
C GLU A 39 -14.09 -2.57 8.98
N PRO A 40 -13.02 -2.05 9.61
CA PRO A 40 -12.82 -0.60 9.68
C PRO A 40 -12.74 -0.01 8.27
N GLU A 41 -13.48 1.08 8.04
CA GLU A 41 -13.45 1.81 6.78
C GLU A 41 -12.05 2.42 6.57
N LYS A 42 -11.48 2.23 5.36
CA LYS A 42 -10.17 2.78 5.02
C LYS A 42 -10.20 4.30 4.92
N THR A 43 -9.17 4.94 5.45
CA THR A 43 -8.96 6.39 5.28
C THR A 43 -8.60 6.74 3.83
N PRO A 44 -8.79 8.00 3.40
CA PRO A 44 -8.35 8.45 2.07
C PRO A 44 -6.85 8.23 1.81
N GLN A 45 -6.01 8.40 2.83
CA GLN A 45 -4.57 8.19 2.73
C GLN A 45 -4.22 6.70 2.57
N GLU A 46 -4.95 5.79 3.23
CA GLU A 46 -4.78 4.34 3.02
C GLU A 46 -5.16 3.94 1.59
N ILE A 47 -6.27 4.46 1.07
CA ILE A 47 -6.68 4.21 -0.33
C ILE A 47 -5.63 4.77 -1.30
N ALA A 48 -5.14 5.98 -1.05
CA ALA A 48 -4.08 6.59 -1.86
C ALA A 48 -2.80 5.76 -1.81
N GLN A 49 -2.42 5.24 -0.65
CA GLN A 49 -1.26 4.36 -0.52
C GLN A 49 -1.41 3.09 -1.34
N GLU A 50 -2.55 2.40 -1.25
CA GLU A 50 -2.82 1.19 -2.04
C GLU A 50 -2.72 1.45 -3.56
N ILE A 51 -3.15 2.63 -4.01
CA ILE A 51 -3.05 3.02 -5.43
C ILE A 51 -1.62 3.43 -5.81
N PHE A 52 -0.96 4.22 -4.96
CA PHE A 52 0.36 4.79 -5.20
C PHE A 52 1.46 3.73 -5.25
N GLU A 53 1.32 2.68 -4.45
CA GLU A 53 2.23 1.54 -4.48
C GLU A 53 2.14 0.72 -5.77
N GLY A 54 3.29 0.27 -6.25
CA GLY A 54 3.44 -0.56 -7.43
C GLY A 54 4.47 -0.05 -8.42
N THR A 55 4.49 -0.67 -9.59
CA THR A 55 5.43 -0.35 -10.67
C THR A 55 4.82 0.66 -11.63
N TRP A 56 5.47 1.80 -11.75
CA TRP A 56 5.09 2.89 -12.64
C TRP A 56 6.15 3.08 -13.72
N GLY A 57 5.74 3.33 -14.95
CA GLY A 57 6.66 3.54 -16.06
C GLY A 57 6.24 4.66 -16.98
N ILE A 58 7.19 5.18 -17.75
CA ILE A 58 6.90 6.11 -18.85
C ILE A 58 6.33 5.37 -20.07
N ASP A 59 6.57 4.06 -20.18
CA ASP A 59 6.00 3.21 -21.22
C ASP A 59 4.48 3.09 -21.07
N GLY A 60 3.75 3.11 -22.20
CA GLY A 60 2.28 3.09 -22.19
C GLY A 60 1.60 4.47 -22.13
N GLY A 61 2.32 5.54 -22.46
CA GLY A 61 1.77 6.90 -22.59
C GLY A 61 2.10 7.84 -21.43
N GLY A 62 3.18 7.55 -20.70
CA GLY A 62 3.81 8.49 -19.78
C GLY A 62 4.61 9.57 -20.50
N SER A 63 4.99 10.60 -19.75
CA SER A 63 5.79 11.73 -20.24
C SER A 63 6.57 12.39 -19.11
N ILE A 64 7.63 13.10 -19.46
CA ILE A 64 8.36 13.98 -18.55
C ILE A 64 8.46 15.35 -19.22
N ASN A 65 7.85 16.35 -18.59
CA ASN A 65 7.86 17.73 -19.04
C ASN A 65 8.68 18.58 -18.08
N LEU A 66 9.60 19.38 -18.61
CA LEU A 66 10.38 20.38 -17.90
C LEU A 66 9.91 21.78 -18.33
N ASP A 67 9.35 22.54 -17.39
CA ASP A 67 8.79 23.87 -17.63
C ASP A 67 7.89 23.92 -18.89
N GLY A 68 7.07 22.88 -19.05
CA GLY A 68 6.13 22.72 -20.17
C GLY A 68 6.71 22.09 -21.44
N THR A 69 8.03 21.91 -21.53
CA THR A 69 8.68 21.27 -22.69
C THR A 69 8.82 19.77 -22.46
N ASP A 70 8.39 18.94 -23.41
CA ASP A 70 8.63 17.50 -23.33
C ASP A 70 10.13 17.19 -23.42
N VAL A 71 10.62 16.40 -22.48
CA VAL A 71 12.00 15.93 -22.40
C VAL A 71 12.07 14.41 -22.23
N SER A 72 11.00 13.71 -22.60
CA SER A 72 10.81 12.27 -22.38
C SER A 72 11.91 11.43 -23.05
N ASP A 73 12.39 11.88 -24.21
CA ASP A 73 13.49 11.23 -24.95
C ASP A 73 14.79 11.10 -24.14
N LYS A 74 14.97 11.91 -23.08
CA LYS A 74 16.15 11.84 -22.20
C LYS A 74 16.06 10.73 -21.15
N TYR A 75 14.89 10.11 -21.00
CA TYR A 75 14.60 9.13 -19.95
C TYR A 75 13.97 7.85 -20.54
N PRO A 76 14.60 7.23 -21.56
CA PRO A 76 14.04 6.05 -22.21
C PRO A 76 13.90 4.90 -21.20
N GLY A 77 12.72 4.32 -21.11
CA GLY A 77 12.45 3.21 -20.19
C GLY A 77 12.49 3.60 -18.71
N PHE A 78 12.24 4.87 -18.38
CA PHE A 78 12.10 5.29 -16.99
C PHE A 78 11.00 4.49 -16.27
N THR A 79 11.36 3.86 -15.16
CA THR A 79 10.44 3.18 -14.26
C THR A 79 10.72 3.54 -12.80
N MET A 80 9.67 3.49 -11.99
CA MET A 80 9.72 3.66 -10.54
C MET A 80 8.88 2.57 -9.88
N ASN A 81 9.50 1.76 -9.04
CA ASN A 81 8.80 0.77 -8.23
C ASN A 81 8.66 1.30 -6.81
N ILE A 82 7.43 1.56 -6.40
CA ILE A 82 7.08 2.16 -5.10
C ILE A 82 6.51 1.07 -4.21
N ASN A 83 7.04 0.93 -3.00
CA ASN A 83 6.54 -0.03 -2.03
C ASN A 83 6.85 0.40 -0.60
N ASN A 84 5.84 0.39 0.26
CA ASN A 84 5.90 0.50 1.71
C ASN A 84 7.00 1.46 2.23
N GLY A 85 6.89 2.74 1.90
CA GLY A 85 7.83 3.78 2.33
C GLY A 85 9.20 3.77 1.61
N SER A 86 9.37 2.92 0.60
CA SER A 86 10.58 2.82 -0.22
C SER A 86 10.26 2.91 -1.72
N PHE A 87 11.26 3.26 -2.52
CA PHE A 87 11.17 3.19 -3.97
C PHE A 87 12.51 2.78 -4.60
N THR A 88 12.45 2.23 -5.80
CA THR A 88 13.59 2.07 -6.71
C THR A 88 13.27 2.67 -8.07
N THR A 89 14.30 3.09 -8.81
CA THR A 89 14.13 3.63 -10.16
C THR A 89 15.09 3.00 -11.16
N THR A 90 14.68 2.97 -12.43
CA THR A 90 15.53 2.64 -13.58
C THR A 90 15.47 3.80 -14.56
N ASN A 91 16.60 4.20 -15.15
CA ASN A 91 16.69 5.27 -16.15
C ASN A 91 16.08 6.62 -15.73
N ALA A 92 16.08 6.92 -14.42
CA ALA A 92 15.60 8.21 -13.89
C ALA A 92 16.58 9.37 -14.10
N GLY A 93 17.76 9.11 -14.68
CA GLY A 93 18.87 10.05 -14.69
C GLY A 93 19.13 10.58 -13.29
N GLU A 94 19.06 11.90 -13.13
CA GLU A 94 19.28 12.59 -11.86
C GLU A 94 18.01 13.25 -11.31
N LEU A 95 16.84 12.83 -11.80
CA LEU A 95 15.55 13.22 -11.22
C LEU A 95 15.35 12.54 -9.87
N PHE A 96 15.73 11.26 -9.80
CA PHE A 96 15.62 10.39 -8.63
C PHE A 96 16.87 9.53 -8.48
N PRO A 97 17.28 9.19 -7.24
CA PRO A 97 18.29 8.16 -7.02
C PRO A 97 17.77 6.78 -7.45
N ALA A 98 18.69 5.83 -7.64
CA ALA A 98 18.35 4.44 -7.97
C ALA A 98 17.46 3.77 -6.90
N SER A 99 17.58 4.21 -5.63
CA SER A 99 16.68 3.82 -4.55
C SER A 99 16.57 4.94 -3.50
N GLY A 100 15.50 4.91 -2.73
CA GLY A 100 15.27 5.86 -1.64
C GLY A 100 14.04 5.50 -0.82
N THR A 101 13.76 6.35 0.17
CA THR A 101 12.54 6.27 0.99
C THR A 101 11.57 7.38 0.64
N TRP A 102 10.30 7.19 0.98
CA TRP A 102 9.26 8.20 0.88
C TRP A 102 8.32 8.14 2.09
N SER A 103 7.61 9.24 2.35
CA SER A 103 6.56 9.30 3.37
C SER A 103 5.51 10.35 2.97
N TRP A 104 4.27 10.15 3.39
CA TRP A 104 3.22 11.16 3.25
C TRP A 104 3.59 12.44 4.01
N VAL A 105 3.23 13.59 3.45
CA VAL A 105 3.36 14.88 4.13
C VAL A 105 2.13 15.09 4.99
N GLY A 106 2.28 14.92 6.31
CA GLY A 106 1.16 15.05 7.26
C GLY A 106 0.02 14.06 6.95
N GLU A 107 -1.21 14.53 7.09
CA GLU A 107 -2.44 13.76 6.86
C GLU A 107 -2.96 13.92 5.42
N THR A 108 -2.10 14.27 4.45
CA THR A 108 -2.48 14.44 3.05
C THR A 108 -2.42 13.13 2.26
N ASP A 109 -3.25 13.00 1.23
CA ASP A 109 -3.27 11.89 0.27
C ASP A 109 -2.62 12.26 -1.09
N ASN A 110 -2.11 13.49 -1.22
CA ASN A 110 -1.61 14.04 -2.48
C ASN A 110 -0.20 14.61 -2.42
N GLN A 111 0.52 14.48 -1.30
CA GLN A 111 1.89 14.96 -1.19
C GLN A 111 2.79 13.96 -0.46
N VAL A 112 3.96 13.70 -1.04
CA VAL A 112 4.98 12.85 -0.44
C VAL A 112 6.31 13.61 -0.37
N THR A 113 7.13 13.27 0.63
CA THR A 113 8.54 13.67 0.69
C THR A 113 9.41 12.46 0.50
N THR A 114 10.50 12.58 -0.26
CA THR A 114 11.54 11.57 -0.28
C THR A 114 12.44 11.69 0.95
N GLY A 115 13.19 10.63 1.28
CA GLY A 115 14.21 10.67 2.33
C GLY A 115 15.34 11.68 2.08
N SER A 116 15.50 12.17 0.84
CA SER A 116 16.39 13.27 0.49
C SER A 116 15.76 14.66 0.65
N GLY A 117 14.53 14.75 1.16
CA GLY A 117 13.81 16.00 1.38
C GLY A 117 13.15 16.60 0.14
N LYS A 118 13.10 15.86 -0.99
CA LYS A 118 12.38 16.31 -2.19
C LYS A 118 10.88 16.15 -1.93
N GLN A 119 10.14 17.26 -1.99
CA GLN A 119 8.68 17.25 -1.97
C GLN A 119 8.12 17.00 -3.37
N ILE A 120 7.10 16.15 -3.44
CA ILE A 120 6.43 15.74 -4.66
C ILE A 120 4.92 15.90 -4.44
N THR A 121 4.26 16.60 -5.35
CA THR A 121 2.80 16.76 -5.33
C THR A 121 2.15 15.85 -6.38
N LEU A 122 1.26 14.97 -5.94
CA LEU A 122 0.48 14.07 -6.78
C LEU A 122 -0.72 14.85 -7.34
N SER A 123 -0.61 15.30 -8.59
CA SER A 123 -1.70 16.00 -9.29
C SER A 123 -2.76 15.03 -9.82
N THR A 124 -2.40 13.77 -10.03
CA THR A 124 -3.32 12.69 -10.36
C THR A 124 -2.81 11.40 -9.76
N LEU A 125 -3.68 10.68 -9.06
CA LEU A 125 -3.43 9.34 -8.56
C LEU A 125 -4.64 8.47 -8.85
N SER A 126 -4.45 7.45 -9.67
CA SER A 126 -5.48 6.49 -10.08
C SER A 126 -4.82 5.16 -10.37
N SER A 127 -5.58 4.07 -10.43
CA SER A 127 -5.03 2.70 -10.60
C SER A 127 -4.13 2.50 -11.84
N ARG A 128 -4.22 3.37 -12.84
CA ARG A 128 -3.48 3.28 -14.11
C ARG A 128 -2.66 4.51 -14.47
N ARG A 129 -2.79 5.60 -13.71
CA ARG A 129 -2.17 6.89 -14.05
C ARG A 129 -1.72 7.62 -12.80
N LEU A 130 -0.45 7.96 -12.79
CA LEU A 130 0.21 8.76 -11.77
C LEU A 130 0.77 10.01 -12.44
N VAL A 131 0.32 11.19 -12.03
CA VAL A 131 0.89 12.47 -12.46
C VAL A 131 1.38 13.21 -11.22
N PHE A 132 2.65 13.58 -11.22
CA PHE A 132 3.23 14.33 -10.10
C PHE A 132 4.15 15.45 -10.56
N THR A 133 4.35 16.42 -9.67
CA THR A 133 5.22 17.57 -9.89
C THR A 133 6.25 17.71 -8.78
N PHE A 134 7.43 18.21 -9.14
CA PHE A 134 8.45 18.64 -8.19
C PHE A 134 9.35 19.71 -8.82
N THR A 135 9.93 20.57 -7.99
CA THR A 135 10.95 21.53 -8.42
C THR A 135 12.33 20.95 -8.20
N LYS A 136 13.20 21.08 -9.20
CA LYS A 136 14.62 20.73 -9.09
C LYS A 136 15.46 21.99 -9.12
N THR A 137 16.18 22.21 -8.02
CA THR A 137 17.19 23.26 -7.89
C THR A 137 18.52 22.60 -7.61
N SER A 138 19.34 22.38 -8.63
CA SER A 138 20.69 21.82 -8.48
C SER A 138 21.73 22.89 -8.79
N SER A 139 22.76 23.01 -7.94
CA SER A 139 23.92 23.89 -8.21
C SER A 139 24.88 23.28 -9.24
N ASN A 140 24.73 22.00 -9.55
CA ASN A 140 25.55 21.26 -10.51
C ASN A 140 24.82 21.18 -11.85
N ALA A 141 25.38 21.82 -12.89
CA ALA A 141 24.82 21.84 -14.25
C ALA A 141 24.75 20.45 -14.91
N MET A 142 25.50 19.48 -14.38
CA MET A 142 25.43 18.09 -14.86
C MET A 142 24.19 17.36 -14.37
N ALA A 143 23.50 17.86 -13.33
CA ALA A 143 22.54 17.10 -12.55
C ALA A 143 21.18 16.83 -13.22
N GLY A 144 21.04 17.02 -14.54
CA GLY A 144 19.76 17.35 -15.18
C GLY A 144 19.39 18.83 -14.96
N ALA A 145 18.54 19.36 -15.83
CA ALA A 145 18.22 20.78 -15.84
C ALA A 145 17.40 21.21 -14.60
N ASN A 146 17.65 22.43 -14.13
CA ASN A 146 16.82 23.03 -13.09
C ASN A 146 15.47 23.43 -13.69
N GLY A 147 14.43 23.37 -12.87
CA GLY A 147 13.09 23.77 -13.28
C GLY A 147 11.99 22.95 -12.63
N ASN A 148 10.77 23.15 -13.12
CA ASN A 148 9.60 22.43 -12.63
C ASN A 148 9.35 21.22 -13.53
N TYR A 149 9.37 20.04 -12.92
CA TYR A 149 9.08 18.80 -13.60
C TYR A 149 7.63 18.43 -13.38
N THR A 150 6.95 18.04 -14.46
CA THR A 150 5.69 17.29 -14.44
C THR A 150 5.96 15.93 -15.04
N VAL A 151 5.72 14.88 -14.27
CA VAL A 151 5.96 13.50 -14.67
C VAL A 151 4.63 12.77 -14.71
N THR A 152 4.34 12.15 -15.84
CA THR A 152 3.22 11.23 -16.04
C THR A 152 3.77 9.82 -16.16
N LEU A 153 3.27 8.91 -15.33
CA LEU A 153 3.56 7.49 -15.40
C LEU A 153 2.28 6.67 -15.49
N THR A 154 2.42 5.48 -16.03
CA THR A 154 1.37 4.49 -16.26
C THR A 154 1.75 3.13 -15.66
N LYS A 155 0.71 2.34 -15.38
CA LYS A 155 0.78 0.99 -14.80
C LYS A 155 -0.01 0.03 -15.69
#